data_AF-A0A955F097-F1
#
_entry.id   AF-A0A955F097-F1
#
_cell.length_a   1.000
_cell.length_b   1.000
_cell.length_c   1.000
_cell.angle_alpha   90.00
_cell.angle_beta   90.00
_cell.angle_gamma   90.00
#
_symmetry.space_group_name_H-M   'P 1'
#
loop_
_entity.id
_entity.type
_entity.pdbx_description
1 polymer ?
#
loop_
_entity_poly.entity_id
_entity_poly.type
_entity_poly.pdbx_seq_one_letter_code
_entity_poly.pdbx_strand_id
1 'polypeptide(L)' 'MKNSKLEVAEKPVQDDERVLDEGLTRFNDAMGSGGDVRRLVVIDRQAGSLIGGLIGRTSGEMFEVQILWVDETHRG' A
#
# COMPACT_ATOMS: atom_id res chain seq x y z
N MET A 1 -30.81 -14.85 -13.11
CA MET A 1 -29.96 -13.81 -12.50
C MET A 1 -29.64 -14.24 -11.09
N LYS A 2 -28.36 -14.26 -10.68
CA LYS A 2 -28.03 -14.41 -9.27
C LYS A 2 -28.32 -13.07 -8.59
N ASN A 3 -29.17 -13.06 -7.56
CA ASN A 3 -29.38 -11.87 -6.75
C ASN A 3 -28.08 -11.56 -6.00
N SER A 4 -27.45 -10.42 -6.31
CA SER A 4 -26.36 -9.85 -5.50
C SER A 4 -26.92 -8.76 -4.60
N LYS A 5 -26.55 -8.77 -3.32
CA LYS A 5 -26.80 -7.69 -2.37
C LYS A 5 -25.44 -7.05 -2.04
N LEU A 6 -25.38 -5.72 -2.02
CA LEU A 6 -24.21 -4.99 -1.53
C LEU A 6 -24.32 -4.83 -0.01
N GLU A 7 -23.20 -4.96 0.69
CA GLU A 7 -23.07 -4.79 2.13
C GLU A 7 -21.87 -3.90 2.43
N VAL A 8 -21.98 -3.08 3.48
CA VAL A 8 -20.87 -2.29 4.02
C VAL A 8 -20.53 -2.88 5.38
N ALA A 9 -19.30 -3.38 5.54
CA ALA A 9 -18.84 -4.03 6.77
C ALA A 9 -17.75 -3.18 7.44
N GLU A 10 -17.95 -2.84 8.72
CA GLU A 10 -16.90 -2.22 9.56
C GLU A 10 -15.87 -3.26 10.04
N LYS A 11 -16.30 -4.51 10.16
CA LYS A 11 -15.48 -5.66 10.55
C LYS A 11 -15.79 -6.80 9.57
N PRO A 12 -15.07 -6.89 8.45
CA PRO A 12 -15.26 -7.98 7.50
C PRO A 12 -15.09 -9.33 8.20
N VAL A 13 -15.85 -10.32 7.76
CA VAL A 13 -15.78 -11.68 8.30
C VAL A 13 -14.93 -12.54 7.37
N GLN A 14 -14.55 -13.74 7.82
CA GLN A 14 -14.09 -14.84 6.94
C GLN A 14 -13.06 -14.44 5.85
N ASP A 15 -12.03 -13.66 6.19
CA ASP A 15 -10.97 -13.24 5.26
C ASP A 15 -11.45 -12.45 4.02
N ASP A 16 -12.62 -11.80 4.07
CA ASP A 16 -13.19 -11.08 2.92
C ASP A 16 -12.17 -10.13 2.28
N GLU A 17 -11.39 -9.40 3.09
CA GLU A 17 -10.34 -8.49 2.60
C GLU A 17 -9.27 -9.23 1.77
N ARG A 18 -8.79 -10.38 2.26
CA ARG A 18 -7.78 -11.18 1.57
C ARG A 18 -8.33 -11.74 0.27
N VAL A 19 -9.57 -12.24 0.26
CA VAL A 19 -10.21 -12.79 -0.95
C VAL A 19 -10.38 -11.72 -2.03
N LEU A 20 -10.80 -10.51 -1.63
CA LEU A 20 -10.92 -9.37 -2.54
C LEU A 20 -9.57 -8.96 -3.12
N ASP A 21 -8.54 -8.86 -2.27
CA ASP A 21 -7.19 -8.47 -2.67
C ASP A 21 -6.56 -9.50 -3.63
N GLU A 22 -6.65 -10.79 -3.32
CA GLU A 22 -6.15 -11.87 -4.19
C GLU A 22 -6.92 -11.95 -5.52
N GLY A 23 -8.24 -11.72 -5.48
CA GLY A 23 -9.08 -11.69 -6.68
C GLY A 23 -8.65 -10.57 -7.64
N LEU A 24 -8.46 -9.37 -7.10
CA LEU A 24 -8.00 -8.21 -7.87
C LEU A 24 -6.57 -8.41 -8.39
N THR A 25 -5.65 -8.87 -7.54
CA THR A 25 -4.26 -9.14 -7.91
C THR A 25 -4.18 -10.10 -9.09
N ARG A 26 -4.86 -11.26 -9.00
CA ARG A 26 -4.90 -12.25 -10.11
C ARG A 26 -5.42 -11.66 -11.42
N PHE A 27 -6.44 -10.81 -11.36
CA PHE A 27 -6.99 -10.16 -12.55
C PHE A 27 -5.98 -9.18 -13.16
N ASN A 28 -5.34 -8.34 -12.34
CA ASN A 28 -4.36 -7.37 -12.80
C ASN A 28 -3.10 -8.04 -13.38
N ASP A 29 -2.62 -9.11 -12.73
CA ASP A 29 -1.50 -9.91 -13.22
C ASP A 29 -1.79 -10.48 -14.60
N ALA A 30 -3.00 -11.02 -14.81
CA ALA A 30 -3.43 -11.55 -16.11
C ALA A 30 -3.55 -10.48 -17.20
N MET A 31 -3.81 -9.22 -16.82
CA MET A 31 -3.91 -8.09 -17.74
C MET A 31 -2.56 -7.41 -18.01
N GLY A 32 -1.47 -7.84 -17.37
CA GLY A 32 -0.12 -7.30 -17.58
C GLY A 32 0.09 -5.89 -17.02
N SER A 33 -0.82 -5.40 -16.17
CA SER A 33 -0.83 -4.03 -15.64
C SER A 33 -0.13 -3.90 -14.28
N GLY A 34 0.17 -5.01 -13.61
CA GLY A 34 0.87 -5.02 -12.32
C GLY A 34 2.36 -5.27 -12.51
N GLY A 35 3.14 -4.21 -12.76
CA GLY A 35 4.58 -4.33 -12.52
C GLY A 35 4.84 -4.77 -11.08
N ASP A 36 5.96 -5.46 -10.82
CA ASP A 36 6.32 -6.01 -9.51
C ASP A 36 6.08 -5.00 -8.38
N VAL A 37 5.00 -5.19 -7.59
CA VAL A 37 4.65 -4.27 -6.51
C VAL A 37 5.56 -4.55 -5.32
N ARG A 38 6.40 -3.58 -4.96
CA ARG A 38 7.36 -3.74 -3.86
C ARG A 38 7.25 -2.61 -2.86
N ARG A 39 7.28 -2.96 -1.58
CA ARG A 39 7.35 -1.97 -0.49
C ARG A 39 8.73 -1.32 -0.50
N LEU A 40 8.76 0.01 -0.43
CA LEU A 40 9.98 0.80 -0.29
C LEU A 40 9.91 1.63 0.99
N VAL A 41 11.00 1.63 1.75
CA VAL A 41 11.18 2.46 2.94
C VAL A 41 12.48 3.23 2.77
N VAL A 42 12.40 4.55 2.81
CA VAL A 42 13.58 5.44 2.81
C VAL A 42 13.67 6.07 4.19
N ILE A 43 14.85 6.01 4.79
CA ILE A 43 15.08 6.40 6.19
C ILE A 43 16.19 7.44 6.21
N ASP A 44 15.92 8.57 6.85
CA ASP A 44 16.94 9.57 7.18
C ASP A 44 17.32 9.47 8.66
N ARG A 45 18.63 9.40 8.91
CA ARG A 45 19.19 9.31 10.26
C ARG A 45 20.31 10.31 10.47
N GLN A 46 20.23 11.03 11.58
CA GLN A 46 21.30 11.88 12.06
C GLN A 46 21.80 11.37 13.41
N ALA A 47 23.11 11.12 13.51
CA ALA A 47 23.75 10.55 14.70
C ALA A 47 23.07 9.26 15.23
N GLY A 48 22.48 8.46 14.34
CA GLY A 48 21.77 7.22 14.68
C GLY A 48 20.27 7.39 14.96
N SER A 49 19.81 8.61 15.26
CA SER A 49 18.40 8.92 15.47
C SER A 49 17.65 9.03 14.15
N LEU A 50 16.45 8.45 14.08
CA LEU A 50 15.54 8.62 12.94
C LEU A 50 14.98 10.05 12.96
N ILE A 51 15.31 10.85 11.94
CA ILE A 51 14.85 12.23 11.83
C ILE A 51 13.83 12.44 10.71
N GLY A 52 13.63 11.42 9.87
CA GLY A 52 12.64 11.47 8.82
C GLY A 52 12.66 10.22 7.95
N GLY A 53 11.74 10.19 7.00
CA GLY A 53 11.67 9.11 6.03
C GLY A 53 10.33 9.06 5.32
N LEU A 54 10.23 8.09 4.42
CA LEU A 54 8.99 7.79 3.71
C LEU A 54 8.77 6.29 3.56
N ILE A 55 7.50 5.92 3.47
CA ILE A 55 7.04 4.57 3.19
C ILE A 55 6.17 4.67 1.95
N GLY A 56 6.39 3.76 1.00
CA GLY A 56 5.61 3.71 -0.22
C GLY A 56 5.69 2.35 -0.91
N ARG A 57 5.19 2.31 -2.14
CA ARG A 57 5.23 1.13 -3.00
C ARG A 57 5.67 1.52 -4.41
N THR A 58 6.56 0.74 -4.99
CA THR A 58 6.92 0.85 -6.42
C THR A 58 6.05 -0.11 -7.22
N SER A 59 5.58 0.31 -8.39
CA SER A 59 4.89 -0.55 -9.37
C SER A 59 5.23 -0.08 -10.77
N GLY A 60 5.89 -0.92 -11.57
CA GLY A 60 6.41 -0.52 -12.88
C GLY A 60 7.34 0.70 -12.75
N GLU A 61 7.03 1.78 -13.49
CA GLU A 61 7.77 3.05 -13.45
C GLU A 61 7.20 4.05 -12.43
N MET A 62 6.25 3.64 -11.60
CA MET A 62 5.61 4.49 -10.60
C MET A 62 6.14 4.25 -9.19
N PHE A 63 6.15 5.32 -8.40
CA PHE A 63 6.34 5.27 -6.96
C PHE A 63 5.21 6.00 -6.25
N GLU A 64 4.42 5.26 -5.47
CA GLU A 64 3.36 5.79 -4.62
C GLU A 64 3.92 6.06 -3.22
N VAL A 65 3.83 7.31 -2.75
CA VAL A 65 4.15 7.70 -1.38
C VAL A 65 2.90 7.56 -0.51
N GLN A 66 2.98 6.71 0.52
CA GLN A 66 1.88 6.48 1.46
C GLN A 66 2.05 7.29 2.74
N ILE A 67 3.30 7.41 3.21
CA ILE A 67 3.66 8.17 4.40
C ILE A 67 4.93 8.94 4.10
N LEU A 68 4.96 10.22 4.43
CA LEU A 68 6.15 11.05 4.52
C LEU A 68 6.14 11.73 5.88
N TRP A 69 7.24 11.63 6.60
CA TRP A 69 7.37 12.23 7.92
C TRP A 69 8.77 12.78 8.13
N VAL A 70 8.84 13.89 8.84
CA VAL A 70 10.07 14.52 9.32
C VAL A 70 9.85 14.89 10.78
N ASP A 71 10.84 14.64 11.62
CA ASP A 71 10.85 15.07 13.01
C ASP A 71 10.66 16.60 13.09
N GLU A 72 9.80 17.05 14.01
CA GLU A 72 9.38 18.44 14.07
C GLU A 72 10.53 19.43 14.27
N THR A 73 11.56 19.02 15.01
CA THR A 73 12.73 19.87 15.29
C THR A 73 13.67 20.02 14.09
N HIS A 74 13.46 19.21 13.04
CA HIS A 74 14.22 19.20 11.80
C HIS A 74 13.42 19.76 10.62
N ARG A 75 12.19 20.23 10.85
CA ARG A 75 11.38 20.95 9.85
C ARG A 75 11.84 22.41 9.76
N GLY A 76 11.82 22.98 8.56
CA GLY A 76 12.09 24.38 8.27
C GLY A 76 10.90 25.04 7.59
#